data_AF-A0A953D943-F1
#
_entry.id   AF-A0A953D943-F1
#
_cell.length_a   1.000
_cell.length_b   1.000
_cell.length_c   1.000
_cell.angle_alpha   90.00
_cell.angle_beta   90.00
_cell.angle_gamma   90.00
#
_symmetry.space_group_name_H-M   'P 1'
#
loop_
_entity.id
_entity.type
_entity.pdbx_description
1 polymer ?
#
loop_
_entity_poly.entity_id
_entity_poly.type
_entity_poly.pdbx_seq_one_letter_code
_entity_poly.pdbx_strand_id
1 'polypeptide(L)'
;MKLLIVESPSKAKTIEKYLGKDFRVVASVGHVRDLPKSNKQAIDIPGGFIPKYEVSKGKEKVIAEIKRLAKSADEVILATDPDREGEAIAWHVAEAVKLRNPKRIVFHEITKEAVEEALKKPRSIDEHLREAQEARRVLDRLVGYDLSGLIWKKVRYGLSAGRVQSPALRIIMEREREIRAFTPETFWKIRLSPR
;
A
#
# COMPACT_ATOMS: atom_id res chain seq x y z
N MET A 1 6.84 -22.55 -18.69
CA MET A 1 6.25 -21.19 -18.69
C MET A 1 6.44 -20.56 -17.31
N LYS A 2 6.92 -19.30 -17.26
CA LYS A 2 7.13 -18.56 -16.00
C LYS A 2 5.90 -17.72 -15.65
N LEU A 3 5.59 -17.58 -14.36
CA LEU A 3 4.51 -16.72 -13.88
C LEU A 3 5.10 -15.45 -13.26
N LEU A 4 4.67 -14.29 -13.75
CA LEU A 4 5.04 -13.01 -13.18
C LEU A 4 3.79 -12.30 -12.63
N ILE A 5 3.85 -11.89 -11.36
CA ILE A 5 2.72 -11.31 -10.64
C ILE A 5 3.02 -9.85 -10.35
N VAL A 6 2.18 -8.96 -10.85
CA VAL A 6 2.25 -7.51 -10.60
C VAL A 6 1.06 -7.03 -9.77
N GLU A 7 1.11 -5.78 -9.33
CA GLU A 7 0.03 -5.15 -8.58
C GLU A 7 -1.21 -4.84 -9.46
N SER A 8 -1.04 -4.28 -10.66
CA SER A 8 -2.14 -3.70 -11.44
C SER A 8 -2.33 -4.33 -12.83
N PRO A 9 -3.57 -4.40 -13.34
CA PRO A 9 -3.84 -4.98 -14.67
C PRO A 9 -3.18 -4.24 -15.83
N SER A 10 -2.95 -2.93 -15.70
CA SER A 10 -2.25 -2.13 -16.72
C SER A 10 -0.78 -2.56 -16.82
N LYS A 11 -0.07 -2.66 -15.68
CA LYS A 11 1.31 -3.19 -15.63
C LYS A 11 1.38 -4.59 -16.24
N ALA A 12 0.41 -5.45 -15.93
CA ALA A 12 0.39 -6.83 -16.43
C ALA A 12 0.37 -6.87 -17.97
N LYS A 13 -0.54 -6.11 -18.59
CA LYS A 13 -0.66 -6.05 -20.05
C LYS A 13 0.60 -5.49 -20.71
N THR A 14 1.24 -4.49 -20.13
CA THR A 14 2.46 -3.89 -20.68
C THR A 14 3.63 -4.86 -20.59
N ILE A 15 3.84 -5.49 -19.43
CA ILE A 15 4.95 -6.41 -19.21
C ILE A 15 4.78 -7.72 -20.00
N GLU A 16 3.54 -8.23 -20.15
CA GLU A 16 3.27 -9.42 -20.97
C GLU A 16 3.66 -9.19 -22.44
N LYS A 17 3.48 -7.96 -22.97
CA LYS A 17 3.93 -7.61 -24.32
C LYS A 17 5.45 -7.60 -24.46
N TYR A 18 6.17 -7.20 -23.41
CA TYR A 18 7.64 -7.14 -23.43
C TYR A 18 8.27 -8.54 -23.35
N LEU A 19 7.72 -9.39 -22.48
CA LEU A 19 8.28 -10.71 -22.18
C LEU A 19 7.78 -11.82 -23.12
N GLY A 20 6.68 -11.59 -23.84
CA GLY A 20 6.17 -12.52 -24.84
C GLY A 20 5.65 -13.84 -24.24
N LYS A 21 5.73 -14.92 -25.03
CA LYS A 21 5.06 -16.20 -24.73
C LYS A 21 5.70 -17.01 -23.61
N ASP A 22 6.93 -16.69 -23.21
CA ASP A 22 7.64 -17.41 -22.17
C ASP A 22 7.10 -17.09 -20.76
N PHE A 23 6.38 -15.97 -20.64
CA PHE A 23 5.82 -15.46 -19.41
C PHE A 23 4.30 -15.36 -19.48
N ARG A 24 3.66 -15.82 -18.41
CA ARG A 24 2.29 -15.45 -18.09
C ARG A 24 2.33 -14.34 -17.06
N VAL A 25 1.72 -13.19 -17.37
CA VAL A 25 1.71 -12.05 -16.44
C VAL A 25 0.30 -11.82 -15.89
N VAL A 26 0.16 -11.76 -14.58
CA VAL A 26 -1.14 -11.55 -13.90
C VAL A 26 -1.05 -10.47 -12.83
N ALA A 27 -2.20 -9.89 -12.49
CA ALA A 27 -2.30 -8.83 -11.48
C ALA A 27 -2.97 -9.32 -10.19
N SER A 28 -2.43 -8.95 -9.03
CA SER A 28 -3.07 -9.12 -7.71
C SER A 28 -4.22 -8.12 -7.48
N VAL A 29 -4.22 -7.04 -8.27
CA VAL A 29 -5.14 -5.90 -8.16
C VAL A 29 -4.98 -5.21 -6.79
N GLY A 30 -3.74 -4.92 -6.41
CA GLY A 30 -3.36 -4.38 -5.10
C GLY A 30 -3.29 -5.45 -4.00
N HIS A 31 -3.63 -5.07 -2.76
CA HIS A 31 -3.63 -5.95 -1.60
C HIS A 31 -4.65 -7.10 -1.73
N VAL A 32 -4.17 -8.33 -1.48
CA VAL A 32 -4.99 -9.56 -1.48
C VAL A 32 -5.42 -10.02 -0.09
N ARG A 33 -4.73 -9.53 0.95
CA ARG A 33 -5.06 -9.75 2.35
C ARG A 33 -5.09 -8.41 3.07
N ASP A 34 -5.90 -8.30 4.11
CA ASP A 34 -5.93 -7.15 5.01
C ASP A 34 -6.31 -7.59 6.43
N LEU A 35 -6.18 -6.66 7.38
CA LEU A 35 -6.63 -6.85 8.75
C LEU A 35 -8.17 -6.92 8.82
N PRO A 36 -8.75 -7.85 9.60
CA PRO A 36 -10.19 -7.96 9.82
C PRO A 36 -10.84 -6.65 10.19
N LYS A 37 -12.13 -6.49 9.83
CA LYS A 37 -12.88 -5.27 10.18
C LYS A 37 -12.99 -5.05 11.70
N SER A 38 -13.08 -6.13 12.47
CA SER A 38 -13.18 -6.06 13.93
C SER A 38 -11.80 -5.95 14.57
N ASN A 39 -11.58 -4.91 15.38
CA ASN A 39 -10.28 -4.69 16.03
C ASN A 39 -9.93 -5.79 17.04
N LYS A 40 -10.93 -6.39 17.70
CA LYS A 40 -10.72 -7.48 18.68
C LYS A 40 -9.99 -8.69 18.11
N GLN A 41 -10.02 -8.87 16.80
CA GLN A 41 -9.41 -9.99 16.10
C GLN A 41 -8.25 -9.58 15.19
N ALA A 42 -7.99 -8.27 15.05
CA ALA A 42 -7.06 -7.79 14.04
C ALA A 42 -5.60 -7.82 14.51
N ILE A 43 -5.34 -7.51 15.78
CA ILE A 43 -3.98 -7.38 16.31
C ILE A 43 -3.93 -8.05 17.69
N ASP A 44 -3.02 -9.01 17.84
CA ASP A 44 -2.67 -9.58 19.13
C ASP A 44 -1.65 -8.68 19.83
N ILE A 45 -2.16 -7.77 20.67
CA ILE A 45 -1.35 -6.83 21.44
C ILE A 45 -0.52 -7.57 22.51
N PRO A 46 -1.10 -8.46 23.35
CA PRO A 46 -0.33 -9.22 24.35
C PRO A 46 0.81 -10.04 23.76
N GLY A 47 0.62 -10.61 22.56
CA GLY A 47 1.64 -11.39 21.86
C GLY A 47 2.75 -10.58 21.19
N GLY A 48 2.74 -9.24 21.30
CA GLY A 48 3.74 -8.37 20.67
C GLY A 48 3.27 -7.73 19.36
N PHE A 49 2.02 -7.29 19.30
CA PHE A 49 1.40 -6.60 18.16
C PHE A 49 1.28 -7.45 16.88
N ILE A 50 1.08 -8.75 17.02
CA ILE A 50 1.03 -9.67 15.87
C ILE A 50 -0.27 -9.44 15.07
N PRO A 51 -0.21 -9.01 13.80
CA PRO A 51 -1.39 -8.81 12.99
C PRO A 51 -1.97 -10.15 12.53
N LYS A 52 -3.31 -10.24 12.49
CA LYS A 52 -4.02 -11.34 11.84
C LYS A 52 -4.53 -10.85 10.50
N TYR A 53 -4.11 -11.51 9.43
CA TYR A 53 -4.52 -11.18 8.08
C TYR A 53 -5.59 -12.14 7.58
N GLU A 54 -6.65 -11.60 6.97
CA GLU A 54 -7.67 -12.36 6.26
C GLU A 54 -7.64 -12.02 4.76
N VAL A 55 -8.15 -12.92 3.93
CA VAL A 55 -8.32 -12.63 2.51
C VAL A 55 -9.33 -11.51 2.37
N SER A 56 -8.95 -10.46 1.64
CA SER A 56 -9.84 -9.33 1.40
C SER A 56 -11.06 -9.79 0.59
N LYS A 57 -12.26 -9.37 1.01
CA LYS A 57 -13.52 -9.72 0.34
C LYS A 57 -13.46 -9.39 -1.15
N GLY A 58 -13.74 -10.37 -2.02
CA GLY A 58 -13.70 -10.22 -3.47
C GLY A 58 -12.35 -10.57 -4.12
N LYS A 59 -11.32 -10.90 -3.33
CA LYS A 59 -10.00 -11.34 -3.83
C LYS A 59 -9.86 -12.85 -3.93
N GLU A 60 -10.88 -13.62 -3.55
CA GLU A 60 -10.84 -15.08 -3.53
C GLU A 60 -10.58 -15.66 -4.92
N LYS A 61 -11.23 -15.10 -5.95
CA LYS A 61 -11.02 -15.51 -7.35
C LYS A 61 -9.60 -15.21 -7.83
N VAL A 62 -9.06 -14.04 -7.48
CA VAL A 62 -7.70 -13.62 -7.85
C VAL A 62 -6.68 -14.55 -7.22
N ILE A 63 -6.81 -14.84 -5.92
CA ILE A 63 -5.92 -15.77 -5.21
C ILE A 63 -6.03 -17.18 -5.79
N ALA A 64 -7.25 -17.64 -6.10
CA ALA A 64 -7.47 -18.96 -6.70
C ALA A 64 -6.80 -19.07 -8.09
N GLU A 65 -6.89 -18.02 -8.91
CA GLU A 65 -6.23 -17.97 -10.21
C GLU A 65 -4.71 -17.95 -10.09
N ILE A 66 -4.15 -17.06 -9.26
CA ILE A 66 -2.71 -16.98 -9.01
C ILE A 66 -2.20 -18.34 -8.50
N LYS A 67 -2.91 -18.95 -7.54
CA LYS A 67 -2.54 -20.25 -6.98
C LYS A 67 -2.57 -21.37 -8.02
N ARG A 68 -3.55 -21.36 -8.93
CA ARG A 68 -3.63 -22.33 -10.02
C ARG A 68 -2.45 -22.18 -10.97
N LEU A 69 -2.16 -20.95 -11.40
CA LEU A 69 -1.07 -20.65 -12.32
C LEU A 69 0.30 -20.93 -11.69
N ALA A 70 0.47 -20.60 -10.41
CA ALA A 70 1.70 -20.83 -9.66
C ALA A 70 2.05 -22.32 -9.55
N LYS A 71 1.04 -23.21 -9.45
CA LYS A 71 1.25 -24.66 -9.42
C LYS A 71 1.74 -25.24 -10.75
N SER A 72 1.37 -24.61 -11.86
CA SER A 72 1.74 -25.06 -13.22
C SER A 72 2.97 -24.35 -13.78
N ALA A 73 3.46 -23.32 -13.10
CA ALA A 73 4.60 -22.53 -13.55
C ALA A 73 5.91 -23.16 -13.07
N ASP A 74 6.93 -23.13 -13.93
CA ASP A 74 8.28 -23.58 -13.56
C ASP A 74 8.91 -22.64 -12.52
N GLU A 75 8.53 -21.37 -12.56
CA GLU A 75 9.06 -20.30 -11.74
C GLU A 75 8.00 -19.23 -11.49
N VAL A 76 7.93 -18.72 -10.26
CA VAL A 76 7.02 -17.63 -9.86
C VAL A 76 7.83 -16.42 -9.44
N ILE A 77 7.53 -15.29 -10.07
CA ILE A 77 8.23 -14.02 -9.89
C ILE A 77 7.24 -12.95 -9.43
N LEU A 78 7.59 -12.23 -8.37
CA LEU A 78 6.85 -11.10 -7.81
C LEU A 78 7.47 -9.80 -8.31
N ALA A 79 6.67 -8.98 -8.97
CA ALA A 79 7.10 -7.77 -9.69
C ALA A 79 6.18 -6.58 -9.32
N THR A 80 5.93 -6.41 -8.02
CA THR A 80 5.23 -5.25 -7.48
C THR A 80 6.18 -4.05 -7.36
N ASP A 81 5.66 -2.90 -6.97
CA ASP A 81 6.43 -1.66 -6.91
C ASP A 81 7.62 -1.71 -5.95
N PRO A 82 8.67 -0.91 -6.24
CA PRO A 82 9.93 -0.90 -5.49
C PRO A 82 9.83 -0.04 -4.22
N ASP A 83 8.72 -0.17 -3.49
CA ASP A 83 8.51 0.50 -2.21
C ASP A 83 8.01 -0.51 -1.15
N ARG A 84 7.80 0.00 0.08
CA ARG A 84 7.32 -0.84 1.19
C ARG A 84 5.90 -1.40 0.97
N GLU A 85 5.07 -0.72 0.18
CA GLU A 85 3.69 -1.16 -0.09
C GLU A 85 3.71 -2.34 -1.06
N GLY A 86 4.48 -2.22 -2.15
CA GLY A 86 4.76 -3.31 -3.05
C GLY A 86 5.43 -4.49 -2.33
N GLU A 87 6.37 -4.26 -1.43
CA GLU A 87 6.99 -5.33 -0.63
C GLU A 87 5.96 -6.11 0.19
N ALA A 88 5.06 -5.41 0.88
CA ALA A 88 3.98 -6.02 1.64
C ALA A 88 2.98 -6.77 0.74
N ILE A 89 2.63 -6.23 -0.43
CA ILE A 89 1.76 -6.92 -1.40
C ILE A 89 2.41 -8.23 -1.85
N ALA A 90 3.69 -8.20 -2.22
CA ALA A 90 4.42 -9.39 -2.65
C ALA A 90 4.43 -10.45 -1.54
N TRP A 91 4.71 -10.05 -0.31
CA TRP A 91 4.61 -10.93 0.85
C TRP A 91 3.20 -11.49 1.05
N HIS A 92 2.15 -10.66 0.98
CA HIS A 92 0.78 -11.12 1.09
C HIS A 92 0.36 -12.11 0.01
N VAL A 93 0.79 -11.90 -1.23
CA VAL A 93 0.56 -12.82 -2.33
C VAL A 93 1.27 -14.15 -2.09
N ALA A 94 2.57 -14.11 -1.73
CA ALA A 94 3.37 -15.29 -1.46
C ALA A 94 2.74 -16.16 -0.36
N GLU A 95 2.33 -15.54 0.75
CA GLU A 95 1.67 -16.21 1.87
C GLU A 95 0.28 -16.77 1.49
N ALA A 96 -0.54 -15.99 0.78
CA ALA A 96 -1.89 -16.40 0.41
C ALA A 96 -1.89 -17.63 -0.52
N VAL A 97 -0.91 -17.72 -1.41
CA VAL A 97 -0.78 -18.84 -2.36
C VAL A 97 0.24 -19.90 -1.93
N LYS A 98 0.88 -19.71 -0.76
CA LYS A 98 1.88 -20.61 -0.14
C LYS A 98 3.09 -20.87 -1.02
N LEU A 99 3.66 -19.82 -1.61
CA LEU A 99 4.90 -19.91 -2.39
C LEU A 99 6.08 -20.27 -1.49
N ARG A 100 6.96 -21.14 -1.98
CA ARG A 100 8.26 -21.42 -1.36
C ARG A 100 9.32 -20.66 -2.12
N ASN A 101 10.16 -19.91 -1.41
CA ASN A 101 11.28 -19.13 -1.98
C ASN A 101 10.88 -18.28 -3.20
N PRO A 102 9.87 -17.39 -3.10
CA PRO A 102 9.48 -16.57 -4.23
C PRO A 102 10.61 -15.67 -4.69
N LYS A 103 10.82 -15.58 -6.00
CA LYS A 103 11.74 -14.59 -6.57
C LYS A 103 11.03 -13.25 -6.67
N ARG A 104 11.71 -12.18 -6.30
CA ARG A 104 11.22 -10.81 -6.40
C ARG A 104 12.13 -10.01 -7.31
N ILE A 105 11.53 -9.26 -8.23
CA ILE A 105 12.23 -8.29 -9.06
C ILE A 105 11.71 -6.89 -8.74
N VAL A 106 12.57 -5.90 -8.93
CA VAL A 106 12.23 -4.49 -8.74
C VAL A 106 12.74 -3.69 -9.93
N PHE A 107 11.95 -2.73 -10.38
CA PHE A 107 12.30 -1.79 -11.44
C PHE A 107 11.65 -0.45 -11.11
N HIS A 108 12.31 0.65 -11.47
CA HIS A 108 11.84 2.01 -11.20
C HIS A 108 11.12 2.64 -12.39
N GLU A 109 11.14 1.95 -13.53
CA GLU A 109 10.47 2.35 -14.76
C GLU A 109 9.94 1.12 -15.51
N ILE A 110 8.87 1.32 -16.28
CA ILE A 110 8.20 0.24 -17.01
C ILE A 110 8.65 0.29 -18.48
N THR A 111 9.94 0.01 -18.70
CA THR A 111 10.53 -0.17 -20.03
C THR A 111 10.89 -1.64 -20.25
N LYS A 112 11.04 -2.06 -21.51
CA LYS A 112 11.38 -3.45 -21.83
C LYS A 112 12.74 -3.82 -21.23
N GLU A 113 13.71 -2.93 -21.40
CA GLU A 113 15.09 -3.08 -20.95
C GLU A 113 15.18 -3.17 -19.43
N ALA A 114 14.46 -2.31 -18.69
CA ALA A 114 14.46 -2.33 -17.24
C ALA A 114 13.85 -3.63 -16.67
N VAL A 115 12.77 -4.13 -17.28
CA VAL A 115 12.14 -5.38 -16.84
C VAL A 115 13.04 -6.58 -17.13
N GLU A 116 13.65 -6.64 -18.33
CA GLU A 116 14.58 -7.72 -18.69
C GLU A 116 15.84 -7.72 -17.81
N GLU A 117 16.36 -6.55 -17.46
CA GLU A 117 17.50 -6.43 -16.55
C GLU A 117 17.13 -6.84 -15.12
N ALA A 118 15.94 -6.44 -14.64
CA ALA A 118 15.44 -6.84 -13.33
C ALA A 118 15.26 -8.37 -13.21
N LEU A 119 14.85 -9.04 -14.30
CA LEU A 119 14.74 -10.50 -14.36
C LEU A 119 16.07 -11.24 -14.19
N LYS A 120 17.20 -10.60 -14.52
CA LYS A 120 18.54 -11.18 -14.32
C LYS A 120 19.02 -11.08 -12.87
N LYS A 121 18.43 -10.19 -12.07
CA LYS A 121 18.85 -9.90 -10.69
C LYS A 121 17.68 -10.09 -9.69
N PRO A 122 17.07 -11.29 -9.62
CA PRO A 122 16.04 -11.55 -8.64
C PRO A 122 16.62 -11.53 -7.22
N ARG A 123 15.85 -10.99 -6.28
CA ARG A 123 16.13 -11.02 -4.85
C ARG A 123 15.02 -11.73 -4.07
N SER A 124 15.24 -12.00 -2.80
CA SER A 124 14.17 -12.37 -1.87
C SER A 124 13.31 -11.15 -1.52
N ILE A 125 12.19 -11.40 -0.86
CA ILE A 125 11.44 -10.36 -0.16
C ILE A 125 12.36 -9.74 0.90
N ASP A 126 12.32 -8.42 0.99
CA ASP A 126 13.00 -7.62 1.99
C ASP A 126 12.09 -7.56 3.23
N GLU A 127 12.47 -8.31 4.25
CA GLU A 127 11.69 -8.43 5.46
C GLU A 127 11.65 -7.11 6.24
N HIS A 128 12.66 -6.24 6.15
CA HIS A 128 12.67 -4.95 6.82
C HIS A 128 11.67 -3.97 6.19
N LEU A 129 11.58 -3.93 4.86
CA LEU A 129 10.56 -3.15 4.17
C LEU A 129 9.14 -3.66 4.46
N ARG A 130 8.96 -4.99 4.49
CA ARG A 130 7.70 -5.64 4.87
C ARG A 130 7.30 -5.26 6.30
N GLU A 131 8.21 -5.41 7.26
CA GLU A 131 8.00 -5.08 8.67
C GLU A 131 7.72 -3.58 8.87
N ALA A 132 8.39 -2.70 8.12
CA ALA A 132 8.12 -1.27 8.18
C ALA A 132 6.70 -0.92 7.69
N GLN A 133 6.19 -1.62 6.67
CA GLN A 133 4.81 -1.46 6.22
C GLN A 133 3.81 -2.02 7.26
N GLU A 134 4.11 -3.19 7.81
CA GLU A 134 3.29 -3.86 8.82
C GLU A 134 3.18 -3.02 10.10
N ALA A 135 4.30 -2.49 10.60
CA ALA A 135 4.34 -1.60 11.75
C ALA A 135 3.49 -0.34 11.53
N ARG A 136 3.55 0.26 10.33
CA ARG A 136 2.67 1.38 9.97
C ARG A 136 1.20 0.95 9.98
N ARG A 137 0.87 -0.22 9.41
CA ARG A 137 -0.50 -0.73 9.33
C ARG A 137 -1.08 -0.99 10.72
N VAL A 138 -0.30 -1.60 11.61
CA VAL A 138 -0.62 -1.84 13.03
C VAL A 138 -0.84 -0.52 13.75
N LEU A 139 0.10 0.43 13.64
CA LEU A 139 0.00 1.74 14.29
C LEU A 139 -1.26 2.51 13.86
N ASP A 140 -1.53 2.56 12.55
CA ASP A 140 -2.70 3.25 12.02
C ASP A 140 -4.00 2.59 12.48
N ARG A 141 -4.01 1.26 12.66
CA ARG A 141 -5.16 0.52 13.20
C ARG A 141 -5.42 0.84 14.66
N LEU A 142 -4.38 0.83 15.51
CA LEU A 142 -4.50 1.12 16.94
C LEU A 142 -5.01 2.56 17.15
N VAL A 143 -4.34 3.54 16.55
CA VAL A 143 -4.74 4.95 16.66
C VAL A 143 -6.14 5.17 16.09
N GLY A 144 -6.42 4.63 14.90
CA GLY A 144 -7.70 4.83 14.23
C GLY A 144 -8.87 4.29 15.02
N TYR A 145 -8.76 3.08 15.57
CA TYR A 145 -9.89 2.44 16.25
C TYR A 145 -10.16 3.07 17.63
N ASP A 146 -9.13 3.20 18.47
CA ASP A 146 -9.30 3.65 19.85
C ASP A 146 -9.71 5.12 19.90
N LEU A 147 -9.05 5.97 19.09
CA LEU A 147 -9.34 7.40 19.07
C LEU A 147 -10.68 7.70 18.38
N SER A 148 -11.06 6.99 17.31
CA SER A 148 -12.38 7.20 16.70
C SER A 148 -13.51 6.83 17.67
N GLY A 149 -13.35 5.76 18.46
CA GLY A 149 -14.32 5.39 19.49
C GLY A 149 -14.53 6.48 20.54
N LEU A 150 -13.46 7.19 20.93
CA LEU A 150 -13.56 8.36 21.81
C LEU A 150 -14.25 9.54 21.13
N ILE A 151 -13.90 9.85 19.88
CA ILE A 151 -14.51 10.94 19.11
C ILE A 151 -16.02 10.71 18.92
N TRP A 152 -16.45 9.48 18.70
CA TRP A 152 -17.88 9.17 18.58
C TRP A 152 -18.66 9.51 19.86
N LYS A 153 -18.07 9.23 21.02
CA LYS A 153 -18.69 9.52 22.32
C LYS A 153 -18.68 11.01 22.69
N LYS A 154 -17.68 11.76 22.20
CA LYS A 154 -17.43 13.14 22.64
C LYS A 154 -17.83 14.21 21.62
N VAL A 155 -17.91 13.87 20.34
CA VAL A 155 -18.16 14.82 19.25
C VAL A 155 -19.35 14.40 18.41
N ARG A 156 -19.21 13.36 17.59
CA ARG A 156 -20.27 12.87 16.70
C ARG A 156 -19.95 11.46 16.22
N TYR A 157 -20.97 10.60 16.21
CA TYR A 157 -20.88 9.27 15.62
C TYR A 157 -20.53 9.32 14.14
N GLY A 158 -19.68 8.39 13.69
CA GLY A 158 -19.26 8.26 12.29
C GLY A 158 -18.05 9.12 11.89
N LEU A 159 -17.50 9.94 12.78
CA LEU A 159 -16.24 10.65 12.53
C LEU A 159 -15.03 9.72 12.67
N SER A 160 -13.96 9.97 11.92
CA SER A 160 -12.74 9.18 12.03
C SER A 160 -11.60 10.01 12.61
N ALA A 161 -10.77 9.36 13.43
CA ALA A 161 -9.47 9.85 13.82
C ALA A 161 -8.38 9.12 13.04
N GLY A 162 -7.27 9.77 12.82
CA GLY A 162 -6.12 9.08 12.25
C GLY A 162 -4.86 9.88 12.42
N ARG A 163 -3.77 9.15 12.64
CA ARG A 163 -2.45 9.69 12.97
C ARG A 163 -1.96 10.76 11.99
N VAL A 164 -2.31 10.66 10.70
CA VAL A 164 -1.92 11.63 9.66
C VAL A 164 -3.04 12.65 9.37
N GLN A 165 -4.29 12.20 9.29
CA GLN A 165 -5.42 13.09 8.97
C GLN A 165 -5.68 14.14 10.06
N SER A 166 -5.55 13.78 11.34
CA SER A 166 -5.86 14.68 12.45
C SER A 166 -4.85 15.84 12.54
N PRO A 167 -3.52 15.63 12.43
CA PRO A 167 -2.57 16.73 12.30
C PRO A 167 -2.77 17.59 11.05
N ALA A 168 -3.09 17.00 9.90
CA ALA A 168 -3.35 17.76 8.68
C ALA A 168 -4.56 18.70 8.86
N LEU A 169 -5.65 18.20 9.43
CA LEU A 169 -6.81 19.02 9.78
C LEU A 169 -6.45 20.12 10.79
N ARG A 170 -5.60 19.81 11.78
CA ARG A 170 -5.13 20.79 12.76
C ARG A 170 -4.40 21.96 12.10
N ILE A 171 -3.50 21.70 11.15
CA ILE A 171 -2.77 22.77 10.42
C ILE A 171 -3.75 23.72 9.73
N ILE A 172 -4.78 23.18 9.06
CA ILE A 172 -5.82 23.97 8.39
C ILE A 172 -6.58 24.83 9.41
N MET A 173 -6.99 24.22 10.52
CA MET A 173 -7.74 24.92 11.58
C MET A 173 -6.91 25.99 12.30
N GLU A 174 -5.61 25.79 12.47
CA GLU A 174 -4.70 26.79 13.03
C GLU A 174 -4.60 28.01 12.11
N ARG A 175 -4.41 27.81 10.81
CA ARG A 175 -4.44 28.91 9.83
C ARG A 175 -5.78 29.64 9.80
N GLU A 176 -6.90 28.92 9.83
CA GLU A 176 -8.23 29.54 9.86
C GLU A 176 -8.43 30.41 11.11
N ARG A 177 -7.88 30.01 12.27
CA ARG A 177 -7.91 30.82 13.49
C ARG A 177 -7.07 32.08 13.37
N GLU A 178 -5.87 31.98 12.77
CA GLU A 178 -5.03 33.16 12.47
C GLU A 178 -5.78 34.16 11.58
N ILE A 179 -6.43 33.68 10.52
CA ILE A 179 -7.21 34.52 9.60
C ILE A 179 -8.38 35.20 10.33
N ARG A 180 -9.12 34.48 11.18
CA ARG A 180 -10.24 35.05 11.94
C ARG A 180 -9.79 36.06 13.00
N ALA A 181 -8.61 35.88 13.56
CA ALA A 181 -8.03 36.79 14.55
C ALA A 181 -7.32 38.00 13.91
N PHE A 182 -7.05 37.95 12.60
CA PHE A 182 -6.38 39.02 11.89
C PHE A 182 -7.24 40.29 11.88
N THR A 183 -6.72 41.36 12.46
CA THR A 183 -7.33 42.69 12.39
C THR A 183 -6.62 43.49 11.29
N PRO A 184 -7.26 43.74 10.13
CA PRO A 184 -6.60 44.42 9.02
C PRO A 184 -6.28 45.87 9.37
N GLU A 185 -5.07 46.30 9.01
CA GLU A 185 -4.64 47.70 9.13
C GLU A 185 -4.68 48.37 7.76
N THR A 186 -5.33 49.53 7.69
CA THR A 186 -5.40 50.34 6.47
C THR A 186 -4.04 50.98 6.18
N PHE A 187 -3.54 50.82 4.96
CA PHE A 187 -2.32 51.49 4.50
C PHE A 187 -2.47 51.96 3.05
N TRP A 188 -1.63 52.93 2.65
CA TRP A 188 -1.60 53.47 1.30
C TRP A 188 -0.29 53.08 0.61
N LYS A 189 -0.41 52.55 -0.62
CA LYS A 189 0.75 52.24 -1.47
C LYS A 189 0.86 53.28 -2.59
N ILE A 190 1.87 54.14 -2.50
CA ILE A 190 2.16 55.12 -3.55
C ILE A 190 3.05 54.46 -4.60
N ARG A 191 2.64 54.52 -5.87
CA ARG A 191 3.42 53.98 -7.00
C ARG A 191 3.67 55.10 -8.02
N LEU A 192 4.94 55.29 -8.39
CA LEU A 192 5.37 56.16 -9.48
C LEU A 192 5.54 55.32 -10.75
N SER A 193 5.02 55.79 -11.88
CA SER A 193 5.31 55.23 -13.19
C SER A 193 6.33 56.12 -13.90
N PRO A 194 7.39 55.57 -14.52
CA PRO A 194 8.29 56.35 -15.36
C PRO A 194 7.55 56.86 -16.61
N ARG A 195 7.94 58.04 -17.10
CA ARG A 195 7.56 58.52 -18.43
C ARG A 195 8.49 57.94 -19.49
#